data_AF-A0A2V3JM48-F1
#
_entry.id   AF-A0A2V3JM48-F1
#
_cell.length_a   1.000
_cell.length_b   1.000
_cell.length_c   1.000
_cell.angle_alpha   90.00
_cell.angle_beta   90.00
_cell.angle_gamma   90.00
#
_symmetry.space_group_name_H-M   'P 1'
#
loop_
_entity.id
_entity.type
_entity.pdbx_description
1 polymer ?
#
loop_
_entity_poly.entity_id
_entity_poly.type
_entity_poly.pdbx_seq_one_letter_code
_entity_poly.pdbx_strand_id
1 'polypeptide(L)'
;MNRSIPRTIFATLAIFLIIPICAGNVHEVAICYLDDSVETGDIIELEQGYRLTIGDIRKNDAAISIFNGSEEILNTSISGDYIFEKEIDGINYDIIRISMNLNDGDPAPMVLEQYRDPGKPFDYPLIDAVSITIKKGEREPLKAGYGLEATSIIDNNVVLTLYKGDDVVKQEKLSGSDKRFIHTIKVDGQRRTILIAKLDRISNNDSVQVSGLSQFEVPESTDEGDDDDDDGNWNLQLVESTIFQYLLSIFVFACVFVMILGIARRVRK
;
A
#
# COMPACT_ATOMS: atom_id res chain seq x y z
N MET A 1 -7.11 11.09 59.08
CA MET A 1 -6.23 10.20 58.30
C MET A 1 -6.47 10.44 56.83
N ASN A 2 -5.55 11.19 56.21
CA ASN A 2 -5.63 11.61 54.81
C ASN A 2 -5.13 10.47 53.91
N ARG A 3 -6.01 9.83 53.14
CA ARG A 3 -5.61 8.89 52.09
C ARG A 3 -5.42 9.69 50.79
N SER A 4 -4.20 10.13 50.54
CA SER A 4 -3.84 10.67 49.24
C SER A 4 -3.87 9.53 48.21
N ILE A 5 -4.71 9.69 47.20
CA ILE A 5 -4.58 8.92 45.96
C ILE A 5 -3.17 9.24 45.43
N PRO A 6 -2.34 8.23 45.09
CA PRO A 6 -0.97 8.49 44.71
C PRO A 6 -0.97 9.27 43.40
N ARG A 7 -0.51 10.53 43.47
CA ARG A 7 -0.39 11.49 42.34
C ARG A 7 0.31 10.91 41.12
N THR A 8 1.06 9.82 41.28
CA THR A 8 1.72 9.06 40.21
C THR A 8 0.75 8.38 39.24
N ILE A 9 -0.45 7.96 39.66
CA ILE A 9 -1.44 7.31 38.77
C ILE A 9 -2.09 8.36 37.85
N PHE A 10 -2.42 9.53 38.38
CA PHE A 10 -2.95 10.64 37.57
C PHE A 10 -1.91 11.19 36.58
N ALA A 11 -0.64 11.25 36.99
CA ALA A 11 0.44 11.66 36.09
C ALA A 11 0.66 10.67 34.93
N THR A 12 0.57 9.35 35.18
CA THR A 12 0.72 8.33 34.12
C THR A 12 -0.47 8.29 33.16
N LEU A 13 -1.69 8.50 33.64
CA LEU A 13 -2.88 8.59 32.79
C LEU A 13 -2.87 9.86 31.92
N ALA A 14 -2.40 10.98 32.47
CA ALA A 14 -2.22 12.23 31.72
C ALA A 14 -1.11 12.09 30.66
N ILE A 15 -0.01 11.39 30.93
CA ILE A 15 1.05 11.15 29.94
C ILE A 15 0.57 10.26 28.79
N PHE A 16 -0.35 9.30 29.03
CA PHE A 16 -0.99 8.53 27.95
C PHE A 16 -2.00 9.34 27.13
N LEU A 17 -2.66 10.34 27.73
CA LEU A 17 -3.58 11.26 27.05
C LEU A 17 -2.88 12.42 26.31
N ILE A 18 -1.59 12.64 26.58
CA ILE A 18 -0.75 13.67 25.96
C ILE A 18 0.38 13.01 25.15
N ILE A 19 0.21 11.77 24.68
CA ILE A 19 1.00 11.33 23.54
C ILE A 19 0.47 12.21 22.39
N PRO A 20 1.24 13.19 21.91
CA PRO A 20 0.87 13.79 20.64
C PRO A 20 0.86 12.59 19.70
N ILE A 21 -0.23 12.39 18.98
CA ILE A 21 -0.21 11.54 17.80
C ILE A 21 0.76 12.26 16.86
N CYS A 22 2.05 12.08 17.09
CA CYS A 22 3.11 12.26 16.11
C CYS A 22 2.97 11.06 15.16
N ALA A 23 1.78 10.85 14.62
CA ALA A 23 1.64 10.05 13.43
C ALA A 23 2.21 10.94 12.35
N GLY A 24 3.39 10.57 11.85
CA GLY A 24 3.70 10.91 10.47
C GLY A 24 2.58 10.37 9.58
N ASN A 25 2.46 10.92 8.38
CA ASN A 25 1.37 10.56 7.48
C ASN A 25 1.25 9.03 7.33
N VAL A 26 0.01 8.55 7.33
CA VAL A 26 -0.28 7.14 7.17
C VAL A 26 -0.17 6.81 5.68
N HIS A 27 0.70 5.85 5.36
CA HIS A 27 0.82 5.31 4.02
C HIS A 27 0.05 3.99 3.99
N GLU A 28 -1.04 3.95 3.23
CA GLU A 28 -1.79 2.72 2.97
C GLU A 28 -1.04 1.82 1.98
N VAL A 29 -1.64 0.69 1.59
CA VAL A 29 -1.07 -0.16 0.55
C VAL A 29 -0.93 0.62 -0.77
N ALA A 30 0.21 0.46 -1.44
CA ALA A 30 0.39 0.99 -2.79
C ALA A 30 -0.45 0.18 -3.77
N ILE A 31 -1.27 0.87 -4.58
CA ILE A 31 -2.21 0.26 -5.54
C ILE A 31 -1.88 0.62 -6.99
N CYS A 32 -1.05 1.64 -7.21
CA CYS A 32 -0.49 1.97 -8.52
C CYS A 32 0.97 2.33 -8.40
N TYR A 33 1.76 1.93 -9.41
CA TYR A 33 3.13 2.33 -9.57
C TYR A 33 3.46 2.54 -11.05
N LEU A 34 4.10 3.66 -11.35
CA LEU A 34 4.61 3.99 -12.67
C LEU A 34 6.05 4.52 -12.52
N ASP A 35 6.95 4.05 -13.37
CA ASP A 35 8.32 4.53 -13.51
C ASP A 35 8.58 4.63 -15.02
N ASP A 36 8.41 5.83 -15.56
CA ASP A 36 8.41 6.10 -17.00
C ASP A 36 8.80 7.57 -17.28
N SER A 37 9.00 7.91 -18.56
CA SER A 37 9.15 9.29 -19.00
C SER A 37 7.78 9.90 -19.27
N VAL A 38 7.57 11.15 -18.87
CA VAL A 38 6.35 11.91 -19.16
C VAL A 38 6.64 13.19 -19.93
N GLU A 39 5.68 13.59 -20.74
CA GLU A 39 5.70 14.77 -21.59
C GLU A 39 4.63 15.80 -21.17
N THR A 40 4.83 17.05 -21.59
CA THR A 40 3.80 18.09 -21.44
C THR A 40 2.49 17.66 -22.13
N GLY A 41 1.39 17.71 -21.39
CA GLY A 41 0.06 17.32 -21.85
C GLY A 41 -0.32 15.87 -21.53
N ASP A 42 0.59 15.08 -20.95
CA ASP A 42 0.29 13.70 -20.57
C ASP A 42 -0.84 13.62 -19.54
N ILE A 43 -1.69 12.59 -19.71
CA ILE A 43 -2.79 12.27 -18.83
C ILE A 43 -2.63 10.84 -18.36
N ILE A 44 -2.62 10.66 -17.03
CA ILE A 44 -2.44 9.36 -16.39
C ILE A 44 -3.69 9.10 -15.57
N GLU A 45 -4.51 8.16 -16.06
CA GLU A 45 -5.64 7.62 -15.32
C GLU A 45 -5.12 6.68 -14.22
N LEU A 46 -5.60 6.90 -13.00
CA LEU A 46 -5.20 6.20 -11.79
C LEU A 46 -6.37 5.40 -11.21
N GLU A 47 -6.08 4.56 -10.22
CA GLU A 47 -7.09 3.78 -9.53
C GLU A 47 -8.03 4.69 -8.71
N GLN A 48 -9.18 4.16 -8.28
CA GLN A 48 -10.18 4.89 -7.47
C GLN A 48 -10.66 6.23 -8.10
N GLY A 49 -10.64 6.33 -9.43
CA GLY A 49 -11.14 7.48 -10.19
C GLY A 49 -10.26 8.73 -10.12
N TYR A 50 -9.00 8.58 -9.68
CA TYR A 50 -8.03 9.66 -9.74
C TYR A 50 -7.45 9.81 -11.15
N ARG A 51 -7.03 11.02 -11.49
CA ARG A 51 -6.31 11.31 -12.72
C ARG A 51 -5.26 12.37 -12.48
N LEU A 52 -4.04 12.12 -12.96
CA LEU A 52 -2.95 13.09 -12.96
C LEU A 52 -2.79 13.65 -14.37
N THR A 53 -2.65 14.97 -14.49
CA THR A 53 -2.34 15.65 -15.75
C THR A 53 -1.05 16.43 -15.58
N ILE A 54 -0.16 16.28 -16.55
CA ILE A 54 1.08 17.05 -16.65
C ILE A 54 0.81 18.26 -17.55
N GLY A 55 0.72 19.44 -16.95
CA GLY A 55 0.31 20.66 -17.65
C GLY A 55 1.42 21.32 -18.45
N ASP A 56 2.63 21.43 -17.87
CA ASP A 56 3.82 22.03 -18.48
C ASP A 56 5.06 21.51 -17.75
N ILE A 57 6.12 21.16 -18.48
CA ILE A 57 7.41 20.75 -17.89
C ILE A 57 8.48 21.75 -18.28
N ARG A 58 9.11 22.36 -17.26
CA ARG A 58 10.24 23.28 -17.41
C ARG A 58 11.43 22.75 -16.64
N LYS A 59 12.58 23.35 -16.90
CA LYS A 59 13.76 23.08 -16.10
C LYS A 59 13.49 23.44 -14.64
N ASN A 60 13.63 22.45 -13.76
CA ASN A 60 13.40 22.50 -12.31
C ASN A 60 11.95 22.75 -11.85
N ASP A 61 10.97 22.79 -12.74
CA ASP A 61 9.57 23.04 -12.38
C ASP A 61 8.61 22.32 -13.31
N ALA A 62 7.54 21.72 -12.79
CA ALA A 62 6.47 21.13 -13.57
C ALA A 62 5.11 21.51 -13.00
N ALA A 63 4.19 21.91 -13.86
CA ALA A 63 2.80 22.13 -13.49
C ALA A 63 2.05 20.80 -13.55
N ILE A 64 1.38 20.45 -12.46
CA ILE A 64 0.56 19.24 -12.35
C ILE A 64 -0.85 19.60 -11.87
N SER A 65 -1.83 18.82 -12.33
CA SER A 65 -3.19 18.85 -11.79
C SER A 65 -3.63 17.44 -11.43
N ILE A 66 -4.28 17.29 -10.26
CA ILE A 66 -4.89 16.04 -9.83
C ILE A 66 -6.41 16.23 -9.86
N PHE A 67 -7.09 15.28 -10.48
CA PHE A 67 -8.54 15.22 -10.56
C PHE A 67 -9.07 14.00 -9.83
N ASN A 68 -10.30 14.11 -9.34
CA ASN A 68 -11.12 13.00 -8.90
C ASN A 68 -12.41 13.01 -9.73
N GLY A 69 -12.53 12.07 -10.68
CA GLY A 69 -13.56 12.14 -11.71
C GLY A 69 -13.43 13.42 -12.54
N SER A 70 -14.46 14.27 -12.52
CA SER A 70 -14.47 15.55 -13.23
C SER A 70 -13.97 16.74 -12.41
N GLU A 71 -13.74 16.56 -11.11
CA GLU A 71 -13.36 17.64 -10.19
C GLU A 71 -11.84 17.80 -10.13
N GLU A 72 -11.33 19.01 -10.36
CA GLU A 72 -9.93 19.36 -10.11
C GLU A 72 -9.75 19.60 -8.61
N ILE A 73 -9.03 18.71 -7.94
CA ILE A 73 -8.79 18.78 -6.49
C ILE A 73 -7.44 19.43 -6.15
N LEU A 74 -6.52 19.48 -7.11
CA LEU A 74 -5.23 20.13 -6.96
C LEU A 74 -4.77 20.67 -8.32
N ASN A 75 -4.19 21.86 -8.30
CA ASN A 75 -3.43 22.44 -9.40
C ASN A 75 -2.23 23.18 -8.81
N THR A 76 -1.02 22.71 -9.09
CA THR A 76 0.21 23.26 -8.49
C THR A 76 1.43 23.09 -9.39
N SER A 77 2.46 23.88 -9.11
CA SER A 77 3.82 23.64 -9.60
C SER A 77 4.61 22.81 -8.59
N ILE A 78 5.45 21.89 -9.08
CA ILE A 78 6.35 21.04 -8.29
C ILE A 78 7.78 21.15 -8.83
N SER A 79 8.77 21.11 -7.94
CA SER A 79 10.19 21.19 -8.28
C SER A 79 10.94 19.86 -8.16
N GLY A 80 10.23 18.74 -8.17
CA GLY A 80 10.79 17.40 -7.98
C GLY A 80 9.80 16.46 -7.29
N ASP A 81 10.07 16.14 -6.02
CA ASP A 81 9.20 15.29 -5.20
C ASP A 81 7.98 16.06 -4.68
N TYR A 82 6.81 15.44 -4.79
CA TYR A 82 5.55 15.96 -4.29
C TYR A 82 4.67 14.84 -3.73
N ILE A 83 4.01 15.10 -2.62
CA ILE A 83 3.03 14.18 -2.02
C ILE A 83 1.71 14.93 -1.91
N PHE A 84 0.67 14.36 -2.51
CA PHE A 84 -0.71 14.76 -2.29
C PHE A 84 -1.28 13.97 -1.11
N GLU A 85 -1.63 14.71 -0.06
CA GLU A 85 -2.17 14.19 1.19
C GLU A 85 -3.67 14.51 1.29
N LYS A 86 -4.42 13.65 2.00
CA LYS A 86 -5.83 13.86 2.30
C LYS A 86 -6.11 13.56 3.77
N GLU A 87 -6.75 14.51 4.46
CA GLU A 87 -7.21 14.31 5.83
C GLU A 87 -8.55 13.55 5.83
N ILE A 88 -8.61 12.43 6.56
CA ILE A 88 -9.82 11.62 6.75
C ILE A 88 -9.91 11.31 8.25
N ASP A 89 -11.01 11.71 8.88
CA ASP A 89 -11.25 11.53 10.32
C ASP A 89 -10.09 12.01 11.22
N GLY A 90 -9.42 13.11 10.82
CA GLY A 90 -8.30 13.70 11.55
C GLY A 90 -6.95 13.00 11.35
N ILE A 91 -6.85 12.08 10.38
CA ILE A 91 -5.62 11.39 10.00
C ILE A 91 -5.23 11.82 8.58
N ASN A 92 -3.99 12.25 8.40
CA ASN A 92 -3.44 12.55 7.08
C ASN A 92 -2.95 11.27 6.41
N TYR A 93 -3.51 10.99 5.24
CA TYR A 93 -3.12 9.88 4.39
C TYR A 93 -2.38 10.39 3.17
N ASP A 94 -1.25 9.77 2.85
CA ASP A 94 -0.57 10.00 1.58
C ASP A 94 -1.34 9.24 0.51
N ILE A 95 -1.81 9.94 -0.53
CA ILE A 95 -2.66 9.36 -1.58
C ILE A 95 -1.89 9.19 -2.88
N ILE A 96 -1.15 10.22 -3.28
CA ILE A 96 -0.34 10.19 -4.51
C ILE A 96 1.03 10.76 -4.18
N ARG A 97 2.09 10.03 -4.54
CA ARG A 97 3.46 10.49 -4.48
C ARG A 97 4.03 10.56 -5.89
N ILE A 98 4.60 11.72 -6.22
CA ILE A 98 5.19 12.03 -7.52
C ILE A 98 6.65 12.38 -7.26
N SER A 99 7.55 11.79 -8.05
CA SER A 99 8.97 12.10 -8.03
C SER A 99 9.43 12.33 -9.46
N MET A 100 9.73 13.58 -9.82
CA MET A 100 10.16 13.93 -11.18
C MET A 100 11.61 14.41 -11.22
N ASN A 101 12.35 13.99 -12.24
CA ASN A 101 13.66 14.55 -12.56
C ASN A 101 13.53 15.65 -13.61
N LEU A 102 13.53 16.90 -13.16
CA LEU A 102 13.24 18.09 -13.98
C LEU A 102 14.50 18.81 -14.49
N ASN A 103 15.68 18.18 -14.40
CA ASN A 103 16.95 18.85 -14.72
C ASN A 103 17.08 19.24 -16.21
N ASP A 104 16.52 18.41 -17.08
CA ASP A 104 16.62 18.54 -18.54
C ASP A 104 15.37 19.16 -19.19
N GLY A 105 14.29 19.34 -18.43
CA GLY A 105 13.00 19.85 -18.93
C GLY A 105 12.12 18.75 -19.52
N ASP A 106 11.33 19.10 -20.53
CA ASP A 106 10.40 18.20 -21.23
C ASP A 106 11.13 17.37 -22.31
N PRO A 107 11.01 16.02 -22.36
CA PRO A 107 10.35 15.13 -21.40
C PRO A 107 11.15 14.89 -20.12
N ALA A 108 10.44 14.56 -19.04
CA ALA A 108 11.04 14.30 -17.73
C ALA A 108 10.78 12.85 -17.24
N PRO A 109 11.81 12.15 -16.71
CA PRO A 109 11.59 10.91 -15.96
C PRO A 109 10.72 11.16 -14.72
N MET A 110 9.74 10.28 -14.49
CA MET A 110 8.84 10.35 -13.35
C MET A 110 8.61 8.97 -12.73
N VAL A 111 8.65 8.94 -11.39
CA VAL A 111 8.11 7.86 -10.57
C VAL A 111 6.83 8.35 -9.92
N LEU A 112 5.74 7.60 -10.08
CA LEU A 112 4.43 7.87 -9.51
C LEU A 112 3.96 6.67 -8.71
N GLU A 113 3.59 6.90 -7.46
CA GLU A 113 3.00 5.90 -6.57
C GLU A 113 1.62 6.40 -6.15
N GLN A 114 0.61 5.53 -6.27
CA GLN A 114 -0.69 5.78 -5.67
C GLN A 114 -0.89 4.82 -4.51
N TYR A 115 -1.29 5.38 -3.39
CA TYR A 115 -1.72 4.66 -2.21
C TYR A 115 -3.25 4.67 -2.15
N ARG A 116 -3.82 3.63 -1.52
CA ARG A 116 -5.26 3.53 -1.36
C ARG A 116 -5.82 4.72 -0.57
N ASP A 117 -6.81 5.41 -1.13
CA ASP A 117 -7.64 6.38 -0.41
C ASP A 117 -8.70 5.64 0.42
N PRO A 118 -8.63 5.69 1.77
CA PRO A 118 -9.60 5.03 2.65
C PRO A 118 -11.03 5.57 2.50
N GLY A 119 -11.17 6.82 2.04
CA GLY A 119 -12.46 7.48 1.84
C GLY A 119 -13.18 7.05 0.56
N LYS A 120 -12.62 6.09 -0.19
CA LYS A 120 -13.16 5.63 -1.45
C LYS A 120 -13.30 4.10 -1.49
N PRO A 121 -14.31 3.58 -2.21
CA PRO A 121 -14.39 2.16 -2.47
C PRO A 121 -13.18 1.70 -3.27
N PHE A 122 -12.68 0.51 -2.94
CA PHE A 122 -11.64 -0.19 -3.67
C PHE A 122 -11.73 -1.65 -3.30
N ASP A 123 -11.72 -2.51 -4.31
CA ASP A 123 -11.72 -3.96 -4.09
C ASP A 123 -10.40 -4.30 -3.41
N TYR A 124 -10.49 -4.85 -2.21
CA TYR A 124 -9.32 -5.09 -1.36
C TYR A 124 -8.32 -6.00 -2.08
N PRO A 125 -7.01 -5.77 -1.90
CA PRO A 125 -6.02 -6.67 -2.46
C PRO A 125 -6.25 -8.12 -2.00
N LEU A 126 -6.17 -9.07 -2.94
CA LEU A 126 -6.20 -10.52 -2.69
C LEU A 126 -5.07 -10.97 -1.74
N ILE A 127 -3.96 -10.22 -1.72
CA ILE A 127 -2.86 -10.34 -0.76
C ILE A 127 -2.41 -8.92 -0.42
N ASP A 128 -2.35 -8.56 0.86
CA ASP A 128 -1.99 -7.20 1.30
C ASP A 128 -0.65 -7.15 2.06
N ALA A 129 0.29 -6.36 1.53
CA ALA A 129 1.53 -5.94 2.18
C ALA A 129 2.34 -7.04 2.90
N VAL A 130 2.34 -8.27 2.35
CA VAL A 130 3.03 -9.40 2.96
C VAL A 130 4.52 -9.37 2.64
N SER A 131 5.34 -9.85 3.57
CA SER A 131 6.74 -10.20 3.30
C SER A 131 6.90 -11.71 3.16
N ILE A 132 7.54 -12.13 2.07
CA ILE A 132 7.79 -13.54 1.76
C ILE A 132 9.27 -13.74 1.40
N THR A 133 9.77 -14.95 1.63
CA THR A 133 11.07 -15.38 1.14
C THR A 133 10.87 -16.41 0.04
N ILE A 134 11.40 -16.14 -1.15
CA ILE A 134 11.28 -16.99 -2.35
C ILE A 134 12.63 -17.66 -2.57
N LYS A 135 12.68 -19.00 -2.56
CA LYS A 135 13.92 -19.71 -2.94
C LYS A 135 14.06 -19.77 -4.45
N LYS A 136 15.29 -19.81 -4.92
CA LYS A 136 15.64 -19.93 -6.33
C LYS A 136 15.06 -21.21 -6.90
N GLY A 137 14.27 -21.09 -7.98
CA GLY A 137 13.60 -22.21 -8.63
C GLY A 137 12.40 -22.78 -7.86
N GLU A 138 12.01 -22.19 -6.74
CA GLU A 138 10.76 -22.50 -6.06
C GLU A 138 9.72 -21.44 -6.42
N ARG A 139 8.57 -21.89 -6.92
CA ARG A 139 7.45 -21.02 -7.28
C ARG A 139 6.56 -20.83 -6.05
N GLU A 140 6.52 -19.62 -5.53
CA GLU A 140 5.59 -19.26 -4.46
C GLU A 140 4.19 -19.04 -5.03
N PRO A 141 3.17 -19.77 -4.52
CA PRO A 141 1.80 -19.61 -5.00
C PRO A 141 1.20 -18.29 -4.53
N LEU A 142 0.57 -17.57 -5.45
CA LEU A 142 -0.24 -16.38 -5.19
C LEU A 142 -1.73 -16.71 -5.40
N LYS A 143 -2.61 -15.74 -5.20
CA LYS A 143 -4.06 -15.91 -5.41
C LYS A 143 -4.42 -15.90 -6.90
N ALA A 144 -5.65 -16.30 -7.22
CA ALA A 144 -6.19 -16.34 -8.57
C ALA A 144 -5.29 -17.10 -9.58
N GLY A 145 -4.60 -18.16 -9.14
CA GLY A 145 -3.75 -18.98 -10.00
C GLY A 145 -2.45 -18.31 -10.45
N TYR A 146 -2.05 -17.19 -9.85
CA TYR A 146 -0.74 -16.60 -10.07
C TYR A 146 0.34 -17.31 -9.24
N GLY A 147 1.60 -17.20 -9.67
CA GLY A 147 2.75 -17.65 -8.89
C GLY A 147 3.99 -16.83 -9.19
N LEU A 148 4.80 -16.53 -8.17
CA LEU A 148 6.02 -15.74 -8.29
C LEU A 148 7.24 -16.61 -8.01
N GLU A 149 8.23 -16.55 -8.88
CA GLU A 149 9.43 -17.38 -8.79
C GLU A 149 10.69 -16.53 -8.98
N ALA A 150 11.72 -16.81 -8.18
CA ALA A 150 13.08 -16.34 -8.43
C ALA A 150 13.79 -17.33 -9.36
N THR A 151 13.64 -17.15 -10.67
CA THR A 151 14.16 -18.11 -11.67
C THR A 151 15.68 -18.09 -11.78
N SER A 152 16.31 -16.96 -11.49
CA SER A 152 17.77 -16.83 -11.45
C SER A 152 18.20 -15.86 -10.36
N ILE A 153 19.30 -16.19 -9.68
CA ILE A 153 19.98 -15.30 -8.74
C ILE A 153 21.48 -15.44 -8.98
N ILE A 154 22.14 -14.34 -9.36
CA ILE A 154 23.56 -14.26 -9.71
C ILE A 154 24.09 -12.88 -9.34
N ASP A 155 25.21 -12.82 -8.62
CA ASP A 155 25.97 -11.60 -8.32
C ASP A 155 25.10 -10.43 -7.83
N ASN A 156 24.24 -10.69 -6.84
CA ASN A 156 23.30 -9.70 -6.28
C ASN A 156 22.29 -9.14 -7.31
N ASN A 157 21.98 -9.92 -8.34
CA ASN A 157 20.86 -9.71 -9.26
C ASN A 157 19.90 -10.89 -9.14
N VAL A 158 18.61 -10.62 -9.25
CA VAL A 158 17.56 -11.63 -9.33
C VAL A 158 16.76 -11.45 -10.61
N VAL A 159 16.34 -12.54 -11.22
CA VAL A 159 15.29 -12.55 -12.23
C VAL A 159 14.03 -13.07 -11.56
N LEU A 160 13.06 -12.18 -11.37
CA LEU A 160 11.73 -12.53 -10.90
C LEU A 160 10.83 -12.83 -12.10
N THR A 161 10.09 -13.93 -12.01
CA THR A 161 9.16 -14.35 -13.06
C THR A 161 7.79 -14.58 -12.45
N LEU A 162 6.79 -13.89 -12.98
CA LEU A 162 5.39 -14.03 -12.62
C LEU A 162 4.70 -14.96 -13.63
N TYR A 163 3.97 -15.91 -13.10
CA TYR A 163 3.20 -16.90 -13.83
C TYR A 163 1.70 -16.72 -13.59
N LYS A 164 0.90 -17.09 -14.59
CA LYS A 164 -0.54 -17.35 -14.47
C LYS A 164 -0.77 -18.79 -14.93
N GLY A 165 -1.07 -19.69 -14.00
CA GLY A 165 -0.97 -21.13 -14.27
C GLY A 165 0.46 -21.51 -14.64
N ASP A 166 0.64 -22.04 -15.85
CA ASP A 166 1.95 -22.42 -16.39
C ASP A 166 2.59 -21.35 -17.30
N ASP A 167 1.82 -20.32 -17.67
CA ASP A 167 2.27 -19.28 -18.60
C ASP A 167 3.06 -18.18 -17.90
N VAL A 168 4.18 -17.77 -18.50
CA VAL A 168 4.96 -16.61 -18.06
C VAL A 168 4.26 -15.34 -18.52
N VAL A 169 3.76 -14.54 -17.58
CA VAL A 169 3.11 -13.25 -17.89
C VAL A 169 4.03 -12.05 -17.75
N LYS A 170 5.08 -12.17 -16.92
CA LYS A 170 6.14 -11.16 -16.80
C LYS A 170 7.43 -11.76 -16.29
N GLN A 171 8.56 -11.30 -16.83
CA GLN A 171 9.89 -11.60 -16.32
C GLN A 171 10.71 -10.31 -16.28
N GLU A 172 11.43 -10.09 -15.18
CA GLU A 172 12.22 -8.88 -14.99
C GLU A 172 13.48 -9.16 -14.18
N LYS A 173 14.60 -8.58 -14.63
CA LYS A 173 15.86 -8.62 -13.89
C LYS A 173 15.93 -7.40 -12.96
N LEU A 174 16.04 -7.65 -11.67
CA LEU A 174 16.23 -6.64 -10.64
C LEU A 174 17.66 -6.71 -10.09
N SER A 175 18.24 -5.54 -9.85
CA SER A 175 19.60 -5.37 -9.34
C SER A 175 19.58 -4.48 -8.09
N GLY A 176 20.21 -4.92 -7.01
CA GLY A 176 20.27 -4.17 -5.75
C GLY A 176 19.07 -4.37 -4.82
N SER A 177 18.91 -3.46 -3.86
CA SER A 177 17.75 -3.38 -2.96
C SER A 177 16.78 -2.28 -3.42
N ASP A 178 15.55 -2.33 -2.91
CA ASP A 178 14.52 -1.30 -3.09
C ASP A 178 13.96 -1.17 -4.52
N LYS A 179 14.28 -2.11 -5.40
CA LYS A 179 13.62 -2.24 -6.69
C LYS A 179 12.29 -2.94 -6.55
N ARG A 180 11.32 -2.55 -7.38
CA ARG A 180 9.98 -3.14 -7.38
C ARG A 180 9.78 -3.97 -8.64
N PHE A 181 9.19 -5.14 -8.47
CA PHE A 181 8.58 -5.93 -9.52
C PHE A 181 7.11 -5.54 -9.59
N ILE A 182 6.69 -4.90 -10.68
CA ILE A 182 5.30 -4.48 -10.87
C ILE A 182 4.72 -5.15 -12.10
N HIS A 183 3.55 -5.76 -11.98
CA HIS A 183 2.77 -6.22 -13.13
C HIS A 183 1.50 -5.39 -13.23
N THR A 184 1.35 -4.69 -14.35
CA THR A 184 0.13 -3.98 -14.72
C THR A 184 -0.41 -4.53 -16.03
N ILE A 185 -1.73 -4.51 -16.17
CA ILE A 185 -2.44 -4.85 -17.40
C ILE A 185 -3.24 -3.62 -17.86
N LYS A 186 -3.71 -3.63 -19.10
CA LYS A 186 -4.69 -2.65 -19.57
C LYS A 186 -6.05 -3.33 -19.68
N VAL A 187 -7.05 -2.78 -19.02
CA VAL A 187 -8.47 -3.19 -19.13
C VAL A 187 -9.25 -1.94 -19.51
N ASP A 188 -9.98 -1.99 -20.63
CA ASP A 188 -10.75 -0.86 -21.17
C ASP A 188 -9.94 0.45 -21.32
N GLY A 189 -8.68 0.31 -21.70
CA GLY A 189 -7.75 1.44 -21.86
C GLY A 189 -7.17 1.97 -20.56
N GLN A 190 -7.68 1.55 -19.40
CA GLN A 190 -7.16 1.92 -18.08
C GLN A 190 -6.06 0.94 -17.64
N ARG A 191 -4.96 1.47 -17.11
CA ARG A 191 -3.88 0.65 -16.56
C ARG A 191 -4.31 0.19 -15.17
N ARG A 192 -4.35 -1.12 -14.97
CA ARG A 192 -4.66 -1.78 -13.69
C ARG A 192 -3.45 -2.48 -13.13
N THR A 193 -3.16 -2.29 -11.87
CA THR A 193 -2.07 -3.00 -11.20
C THR A 193 -2.55 -4.35 -10.70
N ILE A 194 -1.83 -5.41 -11.04
CA ILE A 194 -2.15 -6.79 -10.61
C ILE A 194 -1.21 -7.24 -9.49
N LEU A 195 0.05 -6.83 -9.54
CA LEU A 195 1.04 -7.21 -8.53
C LEU A 195 2.04 -6.08 -8.32
N ILE A 196 2.32 -5.78 -7.07
CA ILE A 196 3.48 -5.00 -6.63
C ILE A 196 4.26 -5.86 -5.65
N ALA A 197 5.57 -5.95 -5.84
CA ALA A 197 6.48 -6.68 -4.95
C ALA A 197 7.79 -5.92 -4.84
N LYS A 198 8.21 -5.55 -3.62
CA LYS A 198 9.47 -4.84 -3.39
C LYS A 198 10.57 -5.86 -3.06
N LEU A 199 11.67 -5.83 -3.80
CA LEU A 199 12.87 -6.61 -3.50
C LEU A 199 13.64 -5.93 -2.36
N ASP A 200 13.67 -6.56 -1.19
CA ASP A 200 14.43 -6.04 -0.05
C ASP A 200 15.86 -6.53 -0.06
N ARG A 201 16.04 -7.85 -0.24
CA ARG A 201 17.32 -8.50 -0.03
C ARG A 201 17.47 -9.75 -0.88
N ILE A 202 18.69 -9.96 -1.37
CA ILE A 202 19.14 -11.22 -1.97
C ILE A 202 20.06 -11.93 -0.97
N SER A 203 19.84 -13.22 -0.75
CA SER A 203 20.60 -14.02 0.22
C SER A 203 21.35 -15.15 -0.48
N ASN A 204 22.69 -15.08 -0.45
CA ASN A 204 23.61 -16.15 -0.84
C ASN A 204 23.35 -16.79 -2.22
N ASN A 205 22.79 -16.03 -3.17
CA ASN A 205 22.36 -16.54 -4.48
C ASN A 205 21.33 -17.70 -4.43
N ASP A 206 20.68 -17.90 -3.28
CA ASP A 206 19.77 -19.01 -3.00
C ASP A 206 18.34 -18.55 -2.83
N SER A 207 18.12 -17.38 -2.23
CA SER A 207 16.77 -16.86 -2.00
C SER A 207 16.71 -15.34 -2.07
N VAL A 208 15.49 -14.83 -2.24
CA VAL A 208 15.18 -13.41 -2.18
C VAL A 208 14.08 -13.14 -1.18
N GLN A 209 14.21 -12.04 -0.45
CA GLN A 209 13.16 -11.51 0.40
C GLN A 209 12.42 -10.41 -0.36
N VAL A 210 11.11 -10.57 -0.42
CA VAL A 210 10.17 -9.60 -0.99
C VAL A 210 9.31 -9.04 0.14
N SER A 211 9.05 -7.74 0.14
CA SER A 211 8.07 -7.07 1.01
C SER A 211 7.08 -6.25 0.20
N GLY A 212 6.06 -5.72 0.87
CA GLY A 212 5.02 -4.93 0.24
C GLY A 212 4.31 -5.71 -0.87
N LEU A 213 4.29 -7.05 -0.79
CA LEU A 213 3.67 -7.88 -1.79
C LEU A 213 2.17 -7.64 -1.72
N SER A 214 1.67 -6.99 -2.77
CA SER A 214 0.28 -6.60 -2.90
C SER A 214 -0.23 -7.15 -4.22
N GLN A 215 -1.25 -8.01 -4.16
CA GLN A 215 -1.89 -8.59 -5.33
C GLN A 215 -3.33 -8.09 -5.41
N PHE A 216 -3.75 -7.70 -6.60
CA PHE A 216 -5.10 -7.20 -6.85
C PHE A 216 -5.84 -8.15 -7.78
N GLU A 217 -7.16 -8.18 -7.66
CA GLU A 217 -8.00 -8.93 -8.55
C GLU A 217 -7.96 -8.32 -9.96
N VAL A 218 -8.03 -9.19 -10.97
CA VAL A 218 -8.23 -8.72 -12.34
C VAL A 218 -9.72 -8.38 -12.44
N PRO A 219 -10.10 -7.12 -12.73
CA PRO A 219 -11.50 -6.79 -12.91
C PRO A 219 -12.05 -7.65 -14.04
N GLU A 220 -13.17 -8.33 -13.79
CA GLU A 220 -13.89 -9.05 -14.82
C GLU A 220 -14.31 -8.03 -15.90
N SER A 221 -13.93 -8.28 -17.15
CA SER A 221 -14.47 -7.51 -18.25
C SER A 221 -15.98 -7.70 -18.23
N THR A 222 -16.73 -6.61 -18.19
CA THR A 222 -18.19 -6.63 -18.36
C THR A 222 -18.48 -6.96 -19.83
N ASP A 223 -18.30 -8.23 -20.19
CA ASP A 223 -19.05 -8.82 -21.27
C ASP A 223 -20.34 -9.32 -20.60
N GLU A 224 -21.47 -8.69 -20.93
CA GLU A 224 -22.79 -9.00 -20.38
C GLU A 224 -23.14 -10.47 -20.68
N GLY A 225 -22.84 -11.33 -19.71
CA GLY A 225 -23.33 -12.69 -19.64
C GLY A 225 -24.14 -12.83 -18.36
N ASP A 226 -25.46 -12.78 -18.50
CA ASP A 226 -26.42 -13.22 -17.48
C ASP A 226 -25.98 -14.58 -16.93
N ASP A 227 -25.92 -14.70 -15.60
CA ASP A 227 -26.49 -15.83 -14.88
C ASP A 227 -26.54 -15.53 -13.37
N ASP A 228 -27.76 -15.53 -12.85
CA ASP A 228 -28.09 -15.66 -11.43
C ASP A 228 -27.51 -16.98 -10.88
N ASP A 229 -26.95 -16.97 -9.68
CA ASP A 229 -27.41 -17.87 -8.61
C ASP A 229 -26.73 -17.60 -7.25
N ASP A 230 -27.55 -17.82 -6.23
CA ASP A 230 -27.45 -17.50 -4.82
C ASP A 230 -26.53 -18.45 -4.02
N ASP A 231 -26.38 -18.08 -2.74
CA ASP A 231 -26.01 -18.89 -1.57
C ASP A 231 -24.53 -18.99 -1.12
N GLY A 232 -24.23 -18.18 -0.10
CA GLY A 232 -23.90 -18.78 1.19
C GLY A 232 -22.61 -18.33 1.85
N ASN A 233 -22.65 -17.28 2.69
CA ASN A 233 -21.82 -17.23 3.91
C ASN A 233 -22.27 -16.18 4.93
N TRP A 234 -23.37 -16.42 5.64
CA TRP A 234 -23.64 -15.70 6.88
C TRP A 234 -22.65 -16.19 7.95
N ASN A 235 -21.48 -15.54 8.09
CA ASN A 235 -20.68 -15.45 9.33
C ASN A 235 -19.32 -14.70 9.22
N LEU A 236 -18.92 -14.15 8.06
CA LEU A 236 -17.64 -13.40 7.93
C LEU A 236 -17.73 -11.91 8.32
N GLN A 237 -18.90 -11.28 8.21
CA GLN A 237 -19.09 -9.85 8.48
C GLN A 237 -18.87 -9.41 9.93
N LEU A 238 -18.90 -10.34 10.89
CA LEU A 238 -18.71 -10.01 12.32
C LEU A 238 -17.24 -9.97 12.73
N VAL A 239 -16.34 -10.65 12.02
CA VAL A 239 -14.89 -10.66 12.34
C VAL A 239 -14.17 -9.50 11.65
N GLU A 240 -14.71 -8.98 10.55
CA GLU A 240 -14.13 -7.90 9.74
C GLU A 240 -14.71 -6.50 10.05
N SER A 241 -15.68 -6.42 10.96
CA SER A 241 -16.17 -5.13 11.45
C SER A 241 -15.09 -4.44 12.30
N THR A 242 -14.77 -3.19 11.97
CA THR A 242 -13.94 -2.29 12.80
C THR A 242 -14.45 -2.25 14.25
N ILE A 243 -15.76 -2.35 14.48
CA ILE A 243 -16.37 -2.40 15.81
C ILE A 243 -15.91 -3.65 16.58
N PHE A 244 -15.75 -4.80 15.92
CA PHE A 244 -15.27 -6.04 16.55
C PHE A 244 -13.77 -5.98 16.87
N GLN A 245 -12.96 -5.37 16.01
CA GLN A 245 -11.54 -5.12 16.29
C GLN A 245 -11.36 -4.14 17.46
N TYR A 246 -12.18 -3.09 17.56
CA TYR A 246 -12.21 -2.20 18.72
C TYR A 246 -12.62 -2.93 19.99
N LEU A 247 -13.67 -3.77 19.96
CA LEU A 247 -14.10 -4.57 21.11
C LEU A 247 -13.03 -5.58 21.55
N LEU A 248 -12.33 -6.21 20.60
CA LEU A 248 -11.23 -7.12 20.89
C LEU A 248 -10.05 -6.38 21.54
N SER A 249 -9.72 -5.18 21.06
CA SER A 249 -8.68 -4.34 21.64
C SER A 249 -9.01 -3.93 23.09
N ILE A 250 -10.27 -3.57 23.35
CA ILE A 250 -10.77 -3.22 24.70
C ILE A 250 -10.71 -4.44 25.62
N PHE A 251 -11.05 -5.63 25.11
CA PHE A 251 -11.01 -6.86 25.89
C PHE A 251 -9.58 -7.26 26.25
N VAL A 252 -8.64 -7.18 25.30
CA VAL A 252 -7.21 -7.40 25.55
C VAL A 252 -6.68 -6.38 26.57
N PHE A 253 -7.06 -5.12 26.44
CA PHE A 253 -6.67 -4.07 27.39
C PHE A 253 -7.22 -4.34 28.79
N ALA A 254 -8.48 -4.78 28.90
CA ALA A 254 -9.09 -5.16 30.17
C ALA A 254 -8.39 -6.36 30.82
N CYS A 255 -8.03 -7.38 30.03
CA CYS A 255 -7.27 -8.53 30.51
C CYS A 255 -5.88 -8.14 31.03
N VAL A 256 -5.15 -7.29 30.28
CA VAL A 256 -3.83 -6.78 30.70
C VAL A 256 -3.97 -5.93 31.96
N PHE A 257 -4.99 -5.07 32.04
CA PHE A 257 -5.24 -4.22 33.21
C PHE A 257 -5.56 -5.03 34.47
N VAL A 258 -6.38 -6.07 34.35
CA VAL A 258 -6.66 -7.01 35.45
C VAL A 258 -5.40 -7.77 35.86
N MET A 259 -4.55 -8.16 34.90
CA MET A 259 -3.27 -8.82 35.19
C MET A 259 -2.32 -7.91 35.97
N ILE A 260 -2.20 -6.65 35.57
CA ILE A 260 -1.37 -5.63 36.24
C ILE A 260 -1.91 -5.36 37.66
N LEU A 261 -3.23 -5.24 37.83
CA LEU A 261 -3.85 -5.08 39.15
C LEU A 261 -3.64 -6.32 40.05
N GLY A 262 -3.65 -7.52 39.47
CA GLY A 262 -3.35 -8.76 40.17
C GLY A 262 -1.91 -8.83 40.67
N ILE A 263 -0.95 -8.43 39.82
CA ILE A 263 0.47 -8.35 40.17
C ILE A 263 0.68 -7.28 41.25
N ALA A 264 0.09 -6.09 41.11
CA ALA A 264 0.19 -5.01 42.09
C ALA A 264 -0.43 -5.39 43.47
N ARG A 265 -1.48 -6.23 43.49
CA ARG A 265 -2.04 -6.78 44.74
C ARG A 265 -1.13 -7.82 45.40
N ARG A 266 -0.38 -8.63 44.65
CA ARG A 266 0.59 -9.59 45.20
C ARG A 266 1.82 -8.91 45.79
N VAL A 267 2.26 -7.79 45.22
CA VAL A 267 3.43 -7.02 45.71
C VAL A 267 3.13 -6.22 46.99
N ARG A 268 1.85 -6.04 47.35
CA ARG A 268 1.40 -5.35 48.57
C ARG A 268 1.07 -6.28 49.75
N LYS A 269 1.22 -7.59 49.61
CA LYS A 269 1.20 -8.55 50.71
C LYS A 269 2.64 -8.90 51.09
#